data_AF-A0A965AN24-F1
#
_entry.id   AF-A0A965AN24-F1
#
_cell.length_a   1.000
_cell.length_b   1.000
_cell.length_c   1.000
_cell.angle_alpha   90.00
_cell.angle_beta   90.00
_cell.angle_gamma   90.00
#
_symmetry.space_group_name_H-M   'P 1'
#
loop_
_entity.id
_entity.type
_entity.pdbx_description
1 polymer ?
#
loop_
_entity_poly.entity_id
_entity_poly.type
_entity_poly.pdbx_seq_one_letter_code
_entity_poly.pdbx_strand_id
1 'polypeptide(L)'
;MLGKTGSRRQFSRWLGVAVWSVAVVLSPATAVAQQAPQAKPAAAADKQGDEAAENDQDKAELKLELNTVIVGGVILGVVSLLWAGTSWWIVGDARRQGMGSKKWKKIIVFPYAFLMVALLVAVGLNWTEYAFLEAGWLWLGLGVLAADWLLPLVVYFIARTRALNDTGEVVAKLPEVELVATCREVPEENTLLVEKVTENPLSKELVKILAEGVVARVPTILLDDTSGGLHVRHEVDGVKQPVRVCEGGLAKRSKKGGRPEVWVDAPPLDPANGAELLTMLLRLAGLSPKKRGRPQEGSFAITVDGKQRGCRLATKMTKAGEQFALELETPPAKFKSAEDLGMPAEMLERLRRLVNLKR
;
A
#
# COMPACT_ATOMS: atom_id res chain seq x y z
N MET A 1 -3.97 -5.95 -32.08
CA MET A 1 -4.88 -6.76 -31.24
C MET A 1 -5.40 -5.90 -30.10
N LEU A 2 -6.63 -5.43 -30.26
CA LEU A 2 -7.39 -4.64 -29.30
C LEU A 2 -7.92 -5.55 -28.17
N GLY A 3 -7.91 -5.07 -26.93
CA GLY A 3 -8.78 -5.62 -25.90
C GLY A 3 -8.23 -5.54 -24.48
N LYS A 4 -8.77 -4.59 -23.70
CA LYS A 4 -8.98 -4.59 -22.23
C LYS A 4 -8.74 -3.21 -21.60
N THR A 5 -9.43 -2.19 -22.12
CA THR A 5 -9.58 -0.87 -21.48
C THR A 5 -11.02 -0.59 -21.02
N GLY A 6 -11.92 -1.58 -21.08
CA GLY A 6 -13.37 -1.39 -20.87
C GLY A 6 -13.83 -1.20 -19.42
N SER A 7 -13.18 -1.79 -18.42
CA SER A 7 -13.77 -1.89 -17.07
C SER A 7 -13.57 -0.64 -16.18
N ARG A 8 -12.44 0.09 -16.30
CA ARG A 8 -12.22 1.32 -15.50
C ARG A 8 -13.07 2.50 -15.98
N ARG A 9 -13.32 2.62 -17.29
CA ARG A 9 -14.23 3.65 -17.83
C ARG A 9 -15.69 3.35 -17.53
N GLN A 10 -16.08 2.07 -17.44
CA GLN A 10 -17.45 1.71 -17.05
C GLN A 10 -17.76 2.03 -15.58
N PHE A 11 -16.83 1.79 -14.65
CA PHE A 11 -17.08 2.07 -13.23
C PHE A 11 -17.13 3.57 -12.91
N SER A 12 -16.28 4.40 -13.55
CA SER A 12 -16.35 5.87 -13.41
C SER A 12 -17.61 6.46 -14.04
N ARG A 13 -18.10 5.92 -15.16
CA ARG A 13 -19.39 6.31 -15.74
C ARG A 13 -20.57 5.86 -14.87
N TRP A 14 -20.50 4.67 -14.26
CA TRP A 14 -21.56 4.18 -13.36
C TRP A 14 -21.63 4.95 -12.04
N LEU A 15 -20.49 5.28 -11.42
CA LEU A 15 -20.47 6.08 -10.19
C LEU A 15 -20.93 7.52 -10.44
N GLY A 16 -20.54 8.10 -11.58
CA GLY A 16 -20.98 9.44 -11.99
C GLY A 16 -22.50 9.50 -12.23
N VAL A 17 -23.09 8.47 -12.84
CA VAL A 17 -24.55 8.38 -13.02
C VAL A 17 -25.27 8.18 -11.68
N ALA A 18 -24.76 7.32 -10.79
CA ALA A 18 -25.38 7.07 -9.50
C ALA A 18 -25.37 8.30 -8.57
N VAL A 19 -24.28 9.09 -8.55
CA VAL A 19 -24.19 10.32 -7.76
C VAL A 19 -25.10 11.42 -8.31
N TRP A 20 -25.28 11.48 -9.64
CA TRP A 20 -26.21 12.44 -10.26
C TRP A 20 -27.68 12.06 -10.02
N SER A 21 -28.02 10.77 -10.00
CA SER A 21 -29.39 10.31 -9.75
C SER A 21 -29.85 10.54 -8.30
N VAL A 22 -28.96 10.43 -7.31
CA VAL A 22 -29.31 10.70 -5.90
C VAL A 22 -29.49 12.19 -5.63
N ALA A 23 -28.75 13.06 -6.31
CA ALA A 23 -28.87 14.52 -6.16
C ALA A 23 -30.17 15.09 -6.75
N VAL A 24 -30.72 14.46 -7.79
CA VAL A 24 -31.98 14.91 -8.44
C VAL A 24 -33.22 14.53 -7.61
N VAL A 25 -33.16 13.47 -6.81
CA VAL A 25 -34.30 13.01 -5.99
C VAL A 25 -34.42 13.76 -4.65
N LEU A 26 -33.38 14.48 -4.21
CA LEU A 26 -33.33 15.16 -2.91
C LEU A 26 -33.46 16.70 -2.98
N SER A 27 -33.85 17.28 -4.12
CA SER A 27 -34.12 18.73 -4.19
C SER A 27 -35.58 19.04 -3.81
N PRO A 28 -35.87 19.68 -2.66
CA PRO A 28 -37.19 20.23 -2.39
C PRO A 28 -37.39 21.46 -3.29
N ALA A 29 -38.32 21.37 -4.23
CA ALA A 29 -38.75 22.54 -4.99
C ALA A 29 -39.45 23.54 -4.05
N THR A 30 -38.76 24.63 -3.76
CA THR A 30 -39.32 25.87 -3.20
C THR A 30 -40.44 26.38 -4.10
N ALA A 31 -41.69 26.17 -3.72
CA ALA A 31 -42.83 26.89 -4.26
C ALA A 31 -43.01 28.19 -3.46
N VAL A 32 -42.72 29.29 -4.13
CA VAL A 32 -42.88 30.68 -3.69
C VAL A 32 -44.35 30.97 -3.39
N ALA A 33 -44.59 31.57 -2.23
CA ALA A 33 -45.85 32.18 -1.85
C ALA A 33 -46.13 33.44 -2.69
N GLN A 34 -47.33 33.55 -3.26
CA GLN A 34 -47.90 34.83 -3.66
C GLN A 34 -49.42 34.82 -3.55
N GLN A 35 -49.93 35.91 -2.99
CA GLN A 35 -51.23 36.12 -2.38
C GLN A 35 -52.41 36.15 -3.36
N ALA A 36 -53.58 35.80 -2.80
CA ALA A 36 -54.91 35.90 -3.38
C ALA A 36 -55.32 37.34 -3.78
N PRO A 37 -56.29 37.50 -4.70
CA PRO A 37 -57.26 38.59 -4.65
C PRO A 37 -58.58 38.14 -4.00
N GLN A 38 -59.14 39.05 -3.21
CA GLN A 38 -60.35 38.92 -2.42
C GLN A 38 -61.64 38.79 -3.25
N ALA A 39 -62.65 38.18 -2.63
CA ALA A 39 -63.99 37.96 -3.12
C ALA A 39 -64.84 39.24 -3.28
N LYS A 40 -65.85 39.17 -4.16
CA LYS A 40 -67.10 39.97 -4.13
C LYS A 40 -68.29 39.06 -3.78
N PRO A 41 -69.39 39.59 -3.21
CA PRO A 41 -70.25 38.84 -2.30
C PRO A 41 -71.46 38.15 -2.96
N ALA A 42 -71.89 37.09 -2.28
CA ALA A 42 -73.24 36.52 -2.13
C ALA A 42 -74.34 36.92 -3.13
N ALA A 43 -74.93 35.90 -3.77
CA ALA A 43 -76.37 35.62 -3.71
C ALA A 43 -76.72 34.31 -4.45
N ALA A 44 -77.76 33.63 -3.93
CA ALA A 44 -78.56 32.57 -4.53
C ALA A 44 -78.02 31.12 -4.49
N ALA A 45 -78.49 30.41 -3.46
CA ALA A 45 -79.12 29.09 -3.50
C ALA A 45 -78.69 28.11 -4.63
N ASP A 46 -78.04 27.00 -4.25
CA ASP A 46 -78.70 25.70 -4.39
C ASP A 46 -78.02 24.63 -3.52
N LYS A 47 -78.84 23.73 -2.97
CA LYS A 47 -78.41 22.58 -2.16
C LYS A 47 -77.88 21.48 -3.09
N GLN A 48 -76.60 21.49 -3.40
CA GLN A 48 -75.85 20.36 -3.97
C GLN A 48 -74.36 20.74 -4.01
N GLY A 49 -73.58 20.40 -2.99
CA GLY A 49 -72.18 20.83 -2.93
C GLY A 49 -71.26 20.07 -1.98
N ASP A 50 -71.80 19.35 -0.99
CA ASP A 50 -70.94 18.66 0.00
C ASP A 50 -70.33 17.35 -0.54
N GLU A 51 -70.96 16.67 -1.50
CA GLU A 51 -70.41 15.42 -2.08
C GLU A 51 -69.29 15.66 -3.12
N ALA A 52 -69.16 16.87 -3.68
CA ALA A 52 -68.16 17.16 -4.71
C ALA A 52 -66.79 17.55 -4.13
N ALA A 53 -66.76 18.23 -2.98
CA ALA A 53 -65.53 18.64 -2.32
C ALA A 53 -64.83 17.48 -1.58
N GLU A 54 -65.60 16.58 -0.99
CA GLU A 54 -65.10 15.35 -0.34
C GLU A 54 -64.45 14.40 -1.38
N ASN A 55 -65.11 14.23 -2.53
CA ASN A 55 -64.62 13.40 -3.64
C ASN A 55 -63.32 13.95 -4.29
N ASP A 56 -63.06 15.25 -4.22
CA ASP A 56 -61.82 15.85 -4.73
C ASP A 56 -60.66 15.80 -3.72
N GLN A 57 -60.94 15.85 -2.40
CA GLN A 57 -59.96 15.57 -1.36
C GLN A 57 -59.55 14.10 -1.36
N ASP A 58 -60.50 13.17 -1.44
CA ASP A 58 -60.23 11.73 -1.49
C ASP A 58 -59.40 11.36 -2.73
N LYS A 59 -59.70 11.96 -3.89
CA LYS A 59 -58.90 11.78 -5.12
C LYS A 59 -57.50 12.37 -5.02
N ALA A 60 -57.32 13.45 -4.27
CA ALA A 60 -56.01 14.07 -4.07
C ALA A 60 -55.13 13.23 -3.13
N GLU A 61 -55.70 12.68 -2.05
CA GLU A 61 -55.00 11.76 -1.15
C GLU A 61 -54.65 10.44 -1.84
N LEU A 62 -55.57 9.86 -2.63
CA LEU A 62 -55.29 8.65 -3.41
C LEU A 62 -54.16 8.83 -4.44
N LYS A 63 -54.06 10.03 -5.04
CA LYS A 63 -52.97 10.38 -5.98
C LYS A 63 -51.64 10.58 -5.24
N LEU A 64 -51.65 11.12 -4.03
CA LEU A 64 -50.45 11.30 -3.20
C LEU A 64 -49.88 9.95 -2.75
N GLU A 65 -50.76 9.03 -2.33
CA GLU A 65 -50.42 7.66 -1.93
C GLU A 65 -49.88 6.84 -3.11
N LEU A 66 -50.52 6.93 -4.28
CA LEU A 66 -50.06 6.25 -5.49
C LEU A 66 -48.66 6.71 -5.93
N ASN A 67 -48.39 8.02 -5.86
CA ASN A 67 -47.07 8.57 -6.17
C ASN A 67 -46.00 8.10 -5.18
N THR A 68 -46.32 8.01 -3.89
CA THR A 68 -45.40 7.56 -2.84
C THR A 68 -45.02 6.09 -3.05
N VAL A 69 -45.98 5.23 -3.42
CA VAL A 69 -45.72 3.82 -3.74
C VAL A 69 -44.85 3.66 -4.98
N ILE A 70 -45.16 4.41 -6.05
CA ILE A 70 -44.38 4.37 -7.29
C ILE A 70 -42.94 4.83 -7.02
N VAL A 71 -42.76 5.94 -6.28
CA VAL A 71 -41.44 6.46 -5.92
C VAL A 71 -40.68 5.47 -5.03
N GLY A 72 -41.33 4.89 -4.01
CA GLY A 72 -40.72 3.87 -3.14
C GLY A 72 -40.29 2.61 -3.90
N GLY A 73 -41.11 2.14 -4.85
CA GLY A 73 -40.77 1.01 -5.72
C GLY A 73 -39.58 1.30 -6.64
N VAL A 74 -39.52 2.51 -7.22
CA VAL A 74 -38.37 2.94 -8.04
C VAL A 74 -37.10 3.01 -7.20
N ILE A 75 -37.15 3.59 -5.99
CA ILE A 75 -36.01 3.67 -5.07
C ILE A 75 -35.51 2.28 -4.71
N LEU A 76 -36.42 1.36 -4.35
CA LEU A 76 -36.07 -0.02 -4.02
C LEU A 76 -35.38 -0.74 -5.18
N GLY A 77 -35.87 -0.54 -6.41
CA GLY A 77 -35.27 -1.08 -7.63
C GLY A 77 -33.86 -0.55 -7.88
N VAL A 78 -33.65 0.76 -7.73
CA VAL A 78 -32.33 1.40 -7.88
C VAL A 78 -31.34 0.90 -6.82
N VAL A 79 -31.75 0.84 -5.54
CA VAL A 79 -30.92 0.34 -4.44
C VAL A 79 -30.53 -1.13 -4.67
N SER A 80 -31.46 -1.96 -5.15
CA SER A 80 -31.21 -3.37 -5.47
C SER A 80 -30.20 -3.53 -6.62
N LEU A 81 -30.28 -2.70 -7.66
CA LEU A 81 -29.32 -2.72 -8.77
C LEU A 81 -27.93 -2.27 -8.32
N LEU A 82 -27.84 -1.22 -7.49
CA LEU A 82 -26.58 -0.75 -6.91
C LEU A 82 -25.94 -1.82 -6.01
N TRP A 83 -26.74 -2.48 -5.18
CA TRP A 83 -26.28 -3.61 -4.38
C TRP A 83 -25.77 -4.76 -5.26
N ALA A 84 -26.48 -5.15 -6.32
CA ALA A 84 -26.06 -6.24 -7.20
C ALA A 84 -24.72 -5.92 -7.88
N GLY A 85 -24.56 -4.69 -8.38
CA GLY A 85 -23.33 -4.22 -8.99
C GLY A 85 -22.15 -4.17 -8.02
N THR A 86 -22.35 -3.61 -6.82
CA THR A 86 -21.31 -3.54 -5.80
C THR A 86 -20.95 -4.92 -5.25
N SER A 87 -21.92 -5.80 -5.02
CA SER A 87 -21.70 -7.18 -4.58
C SER A 87 -20.89 -7.98 -5.60
N TRP A 88 -21.22 -7.87 -6.89
CA TRP A 88 -20.42 -8.48 -7.95
C TRP A 88 -18.99 -7.96 -7.90
N TRP A 89 -18.82 -6.64 -7.83
CA TRP A 89 -17.50 -6.02 -7.78
C TRP A 89 -16.68 -6.50 -6.59
N ILE A 90 -17.26 -6.51 -5.38
CA ILE A 90 -16.59 -6.97 -4.15
C ILE A 90 -16.17 -8.43 -4.27
N VAL A 91 -17.05 -9.32 -4.73
CA VAL A 91 -16.70 -10.76 -4.89
C VAL A 91 -15.58 -10.93 -5.92
N GLY A 92 -15.62 -10.14 -7.00
CA GLY A 92 -14.57 -10.11 -8.02
C GLY A 92 -13.23 -9.58 -7.50
N ASP A 93 -13.25 -8.52 -6.71
CA ASP A 93 -12.07 -7.87 -6.14
C ASP A 93 -11.47 -8.69 -4.97
N ALA A 94 -12.31 -9.25 -4.10
CA ALA A 94 -11.90 -10.21 -3.07
C ALA A 94 -11.22 -11.45 -3.67
N ARG A 95 -11.67 -11.92 -4.84
CA ARG A 95 -10.98 -12.99 -5.58
C ARG A 95 -9.61 -12.53 -6.10
N ARG A 96 -9.46 -11.27 -6.53
CA ARG A 96 -8.19 -10.71 -7.01
C ARG A 96 -7.18 -10.55 -5.88
N GLN A 97 -7.64 -10.24 -4.67
CA GLN A 97 -6.78 -9.97 -3.51
C GLN A 97 -6.56 -11.20 -2.61
N GLY A 98 -7.10 -12.37 -2.96
CA GLY A 98 -6.91 -13.60 -2.18
C GLY A 98 -7.71 -13.66 -0.86
N MET A 99 -8.60 -12.71 -0.60
CA MET A 99 -9.36 -12.60 0.66
C MET A 99 -10.51 -13.63 0.81
N GLY A 100 -10.53 -14.68 -0.03
CA GLY A 100 -11.54 -15.73 0.01
C GLY A 100 -12.92 -15.30 -0.49
N SER A 101 -13.12 -15.23 -1.81
CA SER A 101 -14.36 -14.78 -2.45
C SER A 101 -15.66 -15.47 -1.96
N LYS A 102 -15.58 -16.73 -1.52
CA LYS A 102 -16.73 -17.46 -0.95
C LYS A 102 -17.21 -16.87 0.38
N LYS A 103 -16.32 -16.34 1.21
CA LYS A 103 -16.65 -15.72 2.50
C LYS A 103 -17.38 -14.40 2.27
N TRP A 104 -16.82 -13.54 1.42
CA TRP A 104 -17.42 -12.24 1.08
C TRP A 104 -18.77 -12.35 0.37
N LYS A 105 -18.95 -13.36 -0.49
CA LYS A 105 -20.27 -13.65 -1.06
C LYS A 105 -21.31 -13.96 0.03
N LYS A 106 -20.96 -14.75 1.05
CA LYS A 106 -21.88 -15.06 2.16
C LYS A 106 -22.19 -13.83 3.02
N ILE A 107 -21.18 -13.00 3.30
CA ILE A 107 -21.33 -11.82 4.16
C ILE A 107 -22.20 -10.75 3.50
N ILE A 108 -22.09 -10.55 2.17
CA ILE A 108 -22.76 -9.43 1.48
C ILE A 108 -24.07 -9.88 0.82
N VAL A 109 -24.10 -11.08 0.21
CA VAL A 109 -25.23 -11.47 -0.63
C VAL A 109 -26.37 -12.06 0.19
N PHE A 110 -26.06 -12.82 1.24
CA PHE A 110 -27.07 -13.57 1.99
C PHE A 110 -27.96 -12.68 2.89
N PRO A 111 -27.42 -11.75 3.71
CA PRO A 111 -28.25 -10.91 4.58
C PRO A 111 -29.20 -10.01 3.79
N TYR A 112 -28.67 -9.37 2.75
CA TYR A 112 -29.46 -8.48 1.89
C TYR A 112 -30.56 -9.22 1.13
N ALA A 113 -30.27 -10.39 0.56
CA ALA A 113 -31.29 -11.19 -0.13
C ALA A 113 -32.39 -11.65 0.84
N PHE A 114 -32.03 -12.01 2.07
CA PHE A 114 -33.00 -12.37 3.11
C PHE A 114 -33.88 -11.19 3.50
N LEU A 115 -33.30 -10.01 3.73
CA LEU A 115 -34.04 -8.78 4.07
C LEU A 115 -34.93 -8.32 2.92
N MET A 116 -34.48 -8.43 1.67
CA MET A 116 -35.30 -8.14 0.49
C MET A 116 -36.52 -9.05 0.38
N VAL A 117 -36.35 -10.37 0.59
CA VAL A 117 -37.48 -11.30 0.57
C VAL A 117 -38.44 -11.01 1.74
N ALA A 118 -37.92 -10.74 2.93
CA ALA A 118 -38.75 -10.38 4.09
C ALA A 118 -39.55 -9.09 3.83
N LEU A 119 -38.94 -8.09 3.20
CA LEU A 119 -39.60 -6.83 2.83
C LEU A 119 -40.67 -7.05 1.76
N LEU A 120 -40.40 -7.87 0.74
CA LEU A 120 -41.40 -8.21 -0.28
C LEU A 120 -42.58 -9.02 0.30
N VAL A 121 -42.30 -9.95 1.22
CA VAL A 121 -43.33 -10.73 1.92
C VAL A 121 -44.17 -9.85 2.83
N ALA A 122 -43.56 -8.92 3.57
CA ALA A 122 -44.28 -7.96 4.41
C ALA A 122 -45.17 -7.04 3.56
N VAL A 123 -44.67 -6.56 2.42
CA VAL A 123 -45.44 -5.76 1.46
C VAL A 123 -46.59 -6.59 0.86
N GLY A 124 -46.36 -7.85 0.49
CA GLY A 124 -47.39 -8.71 -0.09
C GLY A 124 -48.47 -9.17 0.88
N LEU A 125 -48.12 -9.42 2.15
CA LEU A 125 -49.06 -9.82 3.21
C LEU A 125 -49.87 -8.62 3.74
N ASN A 126 -49.28 -7.43 3.78
CA ASN A 126 -49.91 -6.23 4.33
C ASN A 126 -50.50 -5.31 3.26
N TRP A 127 -50.65 -5.78 2.02
CA TRP A 127 -51.17 -4.98 0.89
C TRP A 127 -52.65 -4.61 1.04
N THR A 128 -53.40 -5.35 1.87
CA THR A 128 -54.85 -5.17 2.02
C THR A 128 -55.24 -4.11 3.05
N GLU A 129 -54.30 -3.66 3.89
CA GLU A 129 -54.53 -2.62 4.88
C GLU A 129 -53.46 -1.55 4.70
N TYR A 130 -53.86 -0.36 4.23
CA TYR A 130 -53.01 0.81 3.92
C TYR A 130 -52.10 1.29 5.08
N ALA A 131 -52.22 0.67 6.26
CA ALA A 131 -51.39 0.89 7.45
C ALA A 131 -49.88 0.75 7.23
N PHE A 132 -49.42 -0.01 6.22
CA PHE A 132 -47.98 -0.14 5.93
C PHE A 132 -47.35 1.16 5.41
N LEU A 133 -48.12 1.97 4.67
CA LEU A 133 -47.67 3.23 4.08
C LEU A 133 -47.78 4.39 5.07
N GLU A 134 -48.89 4.48 5.80
CA GLU A 134 -49.15 5.56 6.76
C GLU A 134 -48.16 5.59 7.93
N ALA A 135 -47.70 4.42 8.41
CA ALA A 135 -46.84 4.33 9.59
C ALA A 135 -45.33 4.41 9.27
N GLY A 136 -44.93 4.75 8.04
CA GLY A 136 -43.52 4.97 7.68
C GLY A 136 -42.63 3.71 7.69
N TRP A 137 -43.23 2.52 7.84
CA TRP A 137 -42.51 1.24 7.88
C TRP A 137 -41.75 0.92 6.59
N LEU A 138 -42.23 1.40 5.45
CA LEU A 138 -41.53 1.30 4.17
C LEU A 138 -40.16 1.98 4.23
N TRP A 139 -40.11 3.20 4.79
CA TRP A 139 -38.86 3.96 4.92
C TRP A 139 -37.92 3.35 5.95
N LEU A 140 -38.46 2.82 7.05
CA LEU A 140 -37.68 2.07 8.04
C LEU A 140 -37.07 0.81 7.41
N GLY A 141 -37.87 0.05 6.65
CA GLY A 141 -37.43 -1.13 5.91
C GLY A 141 -36.32 -0.81 4.91
N LEU A 142 -36.49 0.24 4.10
CA LEU A 142 -35.46 0.74 3.18
C LEU A 142 -34.18 1.18 3.93
N GLY A 143 -34.32 1.84 5.08
CA GLY A 143 -33.20 2.25 5.93
C GLY A 143 -32.38 1.07 6.47
N VAL A 144 -33.06 0.03 6.97
CA VAL A 144 -32.43 -1.22 7.42
C VAL A 144 -31.70 -1.90 6.27
N LEU A 145 -32.31 -1.93 5.09
CA LEU A 145 -31.76 -2.56 3.89
C LEU A 145 -30.54 -1.81 3.35
N ALA A 146 -30.55 -0.48 3.43
CA ALA A 146 -29.40 0.36 3.12
C ALA A 146 -28.26 0.19 4.15
N ALA A 147 -28.57 0.10 5.45
CA ALA A 147 -27.58 -0.13 6.49
C ALA A 147 -26.91 -1.51 6.36
N ASP A 148 -27.69 -2.55 6.06
CA ASP A 148 -27.18 -3.91 5.78
C ASP A 148 -26.27 -3.94 4.55
N TRP A 149 -26.51 -3.07 3.56
CA TRP A 149 -25.62 -2.91 2.41
C TRP A 149 -24.33 -2.14 2.75
N LEU A 150 -24.42 -1.04 3.50
CA LEU A 150 -23.29 -0.16 3.79
C LEU A 150 -22.30 -0.73 4.81
N LEU A 151 -22.77 -1.46 5.82
CA LEU A 151 -21.91 -1.98 6.89
C LEU A 151 -20.87 -3.00 6.37
N PRO A 152 -21.23 -4.03 5.58
CA PRO A 152 -20.26 -4.93 4.95
C PRO A 152 -19.33 -4.22 3.95
N LEU A 153 -19.80 -3.17 3.29
CA LEU A 153 -18.98 -2.35 2.40
C LEU A 153 -17.86 -1.65 3.17
N VAL A 154 -18.16 -1.03 4.31
CA VAL A 154 -17.15 -0.40 5.18
C VAL A 154 -16.16 -1.43 5.69
N VAL A 155 -16.63 -2.59 6.17
CA VAL A 155 -15.77 -3.69 6.62
C VAL A 155 -14.90 -4.19 5.47
N TYR A 156 -15.44 -4.28 4.24
CA TYR A 156 -14.67 -4.63 3.05
C TYR A 156 -13.58 -3.61 2.74
N PHE A 157 -13.86 -2.31 2.82
CA PHE A 157 -12.86 -1.28 2.61
C PHE A 157 -11.74 -1.36 3.66
N ILE A 158 -12.07 -1.58 4.94
CA ILE A 158 -11.06 -1.77 5.98
C ILE A 158 -10.21 -3.01 5.70
N ALA A 159 -10.85 -4.14 5.39
CA ALA A 159 -10.16 -5.39 5.06
C ALA A 159 -9.28 -5.27 3.81
N ARG A 160 -9.74 -4.54 2.79
CA ARG A 160 -9.01 -4.24 1.56
C ARG A 160 -7.82 -3.32 1.81
N THR A 161 -7.98 -2.27 2.61
CA THR A 161 -6.87 -1.39 2.99
C THR A 161 -5.82 -2.15 3.79
N ARG A 162 -6.24 -3.01 4.72
CA ARG A 162 -5.33 -3.93 5.43
C ARG A 162 -4.66 -4.91 4.48
N ALA A 163 -5.39 -5.56 3.58
CA ALA A 163 -4.79 -6.49 2.60
C ALA A 163 -3.80 -5.80 1.65
N LEU A 164 -4.00 -4.52 1.31
CA LEU A 164 -3.05 -3.73 0.53
C LEU A 164 -1.78 -3.37 1.33
N ASN A 165 -1.92 -3.18 2.65
CA ASN A 165 -0.81 -2.92 3.57
C ASN A 165 -0.06 -4.21 3.96
N ASP A 166 -0.78 -5.33 4.13
CA ASP A 166 -0.27 -6.66 4.49
C ASP A 166 0.28 -7.44 3.30
N THR A 167 0.00 -7.01 2.06
CA THR A 167 0.80 -7.42 0.88
C THR A 167 2.16 -6.71 0.87
N GLY A 168 2.71 -6.46 2.05
CA GLY A 168 4.13 -6.32 2.28
C GLY A 168 4.79 -7.54 1.65
N GLU A 169 5.47 -7.28 0.54
CA GLU A 169 6.62 -8.09 0.23
C GLU A 169 7.46 -8.20 1.51
N VAL A 170 7.99 -9.40 1.72
CA VAL A 170 9.19 -9.59 2.52
C VAL A 170 10.32 -8.86 1.78
N VAL A 171 10.23 -7.53 1.70
CA VAL A 171 11.43 -6.69 1.70
C VAL A 171 12.02 -7.07 3.04
N ALA A 172 12.98 -8.00 3.01
CA ALA A 172 13.72 -8.39 4.20
C ALA A 172 14.07 -7.07 4.88
N LYS A 173 13.45 -6.79 6.03
CA LYS A 173 13.65 -5.55 6.76
C LYS A 173 15.17 -5.41 6.83
N LEU A 174 15.71 -4.36 6.20
CA LEU A 174 17.16 -4.19 6.19
C LEU A 174 17.61 -4.22 7.65
N PRO A 175 18.68 -4.96 7.96
CA PRO A 175 19.16 -5.06 9.32
C PRO A 175 19.41 -3.66 9.85
N GLU A 176 19.14 -3.46 11.13
CA GLU A 176 19.43 -2.20 11.78
C GLU A 176 20.95 -2.08 11.91
N VAL A 177 21.52 -1.06 11.26
CA VAL A 177 22.96 -0.80 11.25
C VAL A 177 23.22 0.50 11.98
N GLU A 178 23.95 0.42 13.09
CA GLU A 178 24.43 1.57 13.83
C GLU A 178 25.91 1.81 13.50
N LEU A 179 26.27 3.08 13.32
CA LEU A 179 27.63 3.49 12.99
C LEU A 179 28.44 3.66 14.28
N VAL A 180 29.64 3.10 14.33
CA VAL A 180 30.58 3.24 15.46
C VAL A 180 31.90 3.77 14.93
N ALA A 181 32.27 5.01 15.29
CA ALA A 181 33.59 5.53 14.96
C ALA A 181 34.65 4.93 15.90
N THR A 182 35.74 4.41 15.33
CA THR A 182 36.86 3.80 16.10
C THR A 182 38.17 4.57 15.92
N CYS A 183 38.11 5.73 15.28
CA CYS A 183 39.29 6.34 14.66
C CYS A 183 40.11 7.20 15.60
N ARG A 184 39.49 7.72 16.67
CA ARG A 184 40.17 8.55 17.66
C ARG A 184 40.44 7.76 18.94
N GLU A 185 41.54 8.09 19.59
CA GLU A 185 41.94 7.50 20.87
C GLU A 185 40.93 7.83 21.98
N VAL A 186 40.31 9.01 21.91
CA VAL A 186 39.32 9.47 22.88
C VAL A 186 37.92 9.01 22.47
N PRO A 187 37.22 8.22 23.31
CA PRO A 187 35.91 7.65 22.97
C PRO A 187 34.80 8.72 22.84
N GLU A 188 34.87 9.81 23.61
CA GLU A 188 33.89 10.90 23.57
C GLU A 188 33.90 11.64 22.23
N GLU A 189 35.07 11.77 21.61
CA GLU A 189 35.16 12.41 20.29
C GLU A 189 34.56 11.53 19.20
N ASN A 190 34.64 10.20 19.35
CA ASN A 190 34.05 9.25 18.41
C ASN A 190 32.52 9.30 18.45
N THR A 191 31.90 9.43 19.63
CA THR A 191 30.44 9.57 19.75
C THR A 191 29.94 10.86 19.12
N LEU A 192 30.64 11.98 19.34
CA LEU A 192 30.30 13.26 18.71
C LEU A 192 30.45 13.24 17.18
N LEU A 193 31.39 12.46 16.65
CA LEU A 193 31.52 12.27 15.21
C LEU A 193 30.36 11.47 14.63
N VAL A 194 29.95 10.39 15.29
CA VAL A 194 28.79 9.59 14.86
C VAL A 194 27.52 10.44 14.90
N GLU A 195 27.33 11.25 15.93
CA GLU A 195 26.18 12.16 16.06
C GLU A 195 26.12 13.13 14.88
N LYS A 196 27.24 13.84 14.60
CA LYS A 196 27.34 14.77 13.46
C LYS A 196 27.11 14.11 12.10
N VAL A 197 27.51 12.84 11.94
CA VAL A 197 27.27 12.09 10.71
C VAL A 197 25.81 11.67 10.61
N THR A 198 25.20 11.29 11.73
CA THR A 198 23.80 10.84 11.80
C THR A 198 22.81 11.99 11.58
N GLU A 199 23.14 13.20 12.03
CA GLU A 199 22.38 14.43 11.77
C GLU A 199 22.23 14.77 10.28
N ASN A 200 23.18 14.34 9.44
CA ASN A 200 23.10 14.59 8.00
C ASN A 200 21.95 13.78 7.36
N PRO A 201 21.11 14.37 6.50
CA PRO A 201 20.01 13.66 5.83
C PRO A 201 20.47 12.44 5.01
N LEU A 202 21.69 12.46 4.47
CA LEU A 202 22.27 11.39 3.66
C LEU A 202 22.79 10.21 4.49
N SER A 203 22.78 10.31 5.83
CA SER A 203 23.17 9.21 6.73
C SER A 203 22.32 7.96 6.48
N LYS A 204 21.04 8.15 6.17
CA LYS A 204 20.10 7.06 5.84
C LYS A 204 20.49 6.32 4.57
N GLU A 205 21.00 7.02 3.56
CA GLU A 205 21.47 6.40 2.32
C GLU A 205 22.76 5.61 2.55
N LEU A 206 23.69 6.16 3.34
CA LEU A 206 24.90 5.45 3.74
C LEU A 206 24.58 4.16 4.51
N VAL A 207 23.72 4.26 5.54
CA VAL A 207 23.25 3.11 6.33
C VAL A 207 22.56 2.07 5.44
N LYS A 208 21.76 2.52 4.47
CA LYS A 208 21.11 1.63 3.49
C LYS A 208 22.14 0.89 2.63
N ILE A 209 23.15 1.56 2.09
CA ILE A 209 24.21 0.92 1.28
C ILE A 209 24.97 -0.13 2.12
N LEU A 210 25.31 0.20 3.37
CA LEU A 210 25.96 -0.73 4.29
C LEU A 210 25.08 -1.94 4.59
N ALA A 211 23.80 -1.71 4.90
CA ALA A 211 22.85 -2.77 5.19
C ALA A 211 22.62 -3.67 3.96
N GLU A 212 22.53 -3.10 2.75
CA GLU A 212 22.43 -3.86 1.49
C GLU A 212 23.66 -4.75 1.27
N GLY A 213 24.87 -4.22 1.48
CA GLY A 213 26.10 -5.02 1.35
C GLY A 213 26.20 -6.14 2.40
N VAL A 214 25.75 -5.89 3.63
CA VAL A 214 25.68 -6.89 4.69
C VAL A 214 24.66 -7.99 4.35
N VAL A 215 23.47 -7.63 3.86
CA VAL A 215 22.43 -8.59 3.42
C VAL A 215 22.94 -9.43 2.25
N ALA A 216 23.61 -8.80 1.28
CA ALA A 216 24.21 -9.47 0.14
C ALA A 216 25.49 -10.25 0.49
N ARG A 217 25.96 -10.19 1.75
CA ARG A 217 27.18 -10.86 2.25
C ARG A 217 28.42 -10.54 1.43
N VAL A 218 28.52 -9.29 1.01
CA VAL A 218 29.61 -8.83 0.15
C VAL A 218 30.85 -8.56 1.01
N PRO A 219 32.03 -9.08 0.65
CA PRO A 219 33.27 -8.78 1.36
C PRO A 219 33.70 -7.31 1.15
N THR A 220 33.56 -6.79 -0.07
CA THR A 220 33.98 -5.42 -0.41
C THR A 220 32.91 -4.67 -1.20
N ILE A 221 32.49 -3.51 -0.69
CA ILE A 221 31.65 -2.54 -1.39
C ILE A 221 32.56 -1.52 -2.06
N LEU A 222 32.41 -1.34 -3.37
CA LEU A 222 33.17 -0.37 -4.16
C LEU A 222 32.28 0.84 -4.46
N LEU A 223 32.79 2.02 -4.13
CA LEU A 223 32.17 3.30 -4.47
C LEU A 223 33.08 4.01 -5.47
N ASP A 224 32.63 4.16 -6.70
CA ASP A 224 33.41 4.81 -7.76
C ASP A 224 32.87 6.19 -8.06
N ASP A 225 33.68 7.21 -7.78
CA ASP A 225 33.38 8.61 -8.09
C ASP A 225 33.79 8.89 -9.53
N THR A 226 32.80 8.91 -10.43
CA THR A 226 32.98 9.15 -11.87
C THR A 226 32.22 10.43 -12.26
N SER A 227 32.55 11.04 -13.41
CA SER A 227 31.90 12.28 -13.88
C SER A 227 30.36 12.21 -14.04
N GLY A 228 29.77 11.01 -14.02
CA GLY A 228 28.32 10.77 -14.06
C GLY A 228 27.65 10.56 -12.70
N GLY A 229 28.39 10.66 -11.58
CA GLY A 229 27.89 10.42 -10.23
C GLY A 229 28.61 9.29 -9.51
N LEU A 230 28.11 8.94 -8.32
CA LEU A 230 28.69 7.90 -7.47
C LEU A 230 28.08 6.54 -7.80
N HIS A 231 28.88 5.63 -8.35
CA HIS A 231 28.45 4.27 -8.64
C HIS A 231 28.76 3.33 -7.46
N VAL A 232 27.76 2.57 -7.03
CA VAL A 232 27.92 1.53 -6.01
C VAL A 232 28.01 0.17 -6.70
N ARG A 233 29.09 -0.56 -6.40
CA ARG A 233 29.33 -1.91 -6.91
C ARG A 233 29.67 -2.85 -5.76
N HIS A 234 29.26 -4.10 -5.88
CA HIS A 234 29.62 -5.17 -4.95
C HIS A 234 30.71 -6.03 -5.59
N GLU A 235 31.76 -6.32 -4.83
CA GLU A 235 32.76 -7.30 -5.23
C GLU A 235 32.44 -8.62 -4.53
N VAL A 236 31.91 -9.58 -5.28
CA VAL A 236 31.57 -10.92 -4.80
C VAL A 236 32.50 -11.92 -5.47
N ASP A 237 33.26 -12.68 -4.69
CA ASP A 237 34.19 -13.69 -5.18
C ASP A 237 35.18 -13.16 -6.25
N GLY A 238 35.63 -11.91 -6.08
CA GLY A 238 36.53 -11.20 -7.00
C GLY A 238 35.85 -10.64 -8.26
N VAL A 239 34.54 -10.83 -8.42
CA VAL A 239 33.76 -10.27 -9.53
C VAL A 239 33.09 -8.97 -9.09
N LYS A 240 33.37 -7.88 -9.80
CA LYS A 240 32.76 -6.57 -9.56
C LYS A 240 31.42 -6.48 -10.30
N GLN A 241 30.34 -6.35 -9.55
CA GLN A 241 28.98 -6.28 -10.09
C GLN A 241 28.28 -4.99 -9.64
N PRO A 242 27.54 -4.30 -10.51
CA PRO A 242 26.70 -3.18 -10.10
C PRO A 242 25.58 -3.68 -9.18
N VAL A 243 25.17 -2.85 -8.23
CA VAL A 243 23.94 -3.09 -7.46
C VAL A 243 22.78 -3.09 -8.45
N ARG A 244 21.88 -4.08 -8.37
CA ARG A 244 20.73 -4.19 -9.28
C ARG A 244 19.44 -3.84 -8.55
N VAL A 245 18.62 -3.03 -9.19
CA VAL A 245 17.29 -2.65 -8.72
C VAL A 245 16.26 -3.22 -9.70
N CYS A 246 15.16 -3.75 -9.16
CA CYS A 246 14.06 -4.20 -10.00
C CYS A 246 13.37 -2.97 -10.64
N GLU A 247 13.39 -2.89 -11.96
CA GLU A 247 12.74 -1.82 -12.71
C GLU A 247 11.21 -1.98 -12.62
N GLY A 248 10.50 -0.90 -12.28
CA GLY A 248 9.04 -0.87 -12.25
C GLY A 248 8.38 -0.84 -10.87
N GLY A 249 9.16 -0.66 -9.80
CA GLY A 249 8.66 -0.33 -8.46
C GLY A 249 7.70 -1.37 -7.90
N LEU A 250 8.22 -2.22 -7.00
CA LEU A 250 7.50 -3.22 -6.20
C LEU A 250 7.04 -4.44 -7.02
N ALA A 251 7.28 -5.64 -6.49
CA ALA A 251 6.90 -6.90 -7.10
C ALA A 251 5.39 -7.18 -7.09
N LYS A 252 4.56 -6.13 -7.13
CA LYS A 252 3.11 -6.23 -7.29
C LYS A 252 2.64 -6.31 -8.73
N ARG A 253 3.52 -6.20 -9.74
CA ARG A 253 3.12 -6.32 -11.16
C ARG A 253 3.38 -7.67 -11.81
N SER A 254 4.20 -8.56 -11.23
CA SER A 254 4.60 -9.80 -11.90
C SER A 254 3.54 -10.91 -11.87
N LYS A 255 2.58 -10.93 -10.95
CA LYS A 255 1.62 -12.06 -10.87
C LYS A 255 0.40 -12.03 -11.80
N LYS A 256 0.12 -10.94 -12.53
CA LYS A 256 -1.07 -10.93 -13.43
C LYS A 256 -0.88 -10.10 -14.69
N GLY A 257 0.23 -10.35 -15.38
CA GLY A 257 0.48 -9.77 -16.70
C GLY A 257 1.60 -10.42 -17.51
N GLY A 258 2.33 -11.41 -16.97
CA GLY A 258 3.43 -12.06 -17.68
C GLY A 258 4.58 -11.12 -18.05
N ARG A 259 4.69 -9.96 -17.39
CA ARG A 259 5.85 -9.08 -17.59
C ARG A 259 7.01 -9.67 -16.78
N PRO A 260 8.14 -9.99 -17.43
CA PRO A 260 9.31 -10.48 -16.71
C PRO A 260 9.78 -9.44 -15.71
N GLU A 261 10.26 -9.89 -14.55
CA GLU A 261 10.98 -9.03 -13.61
C GLU A 261 12.29 -8.61 -14.28
N VAL A 262 12.42 -7.31 -14.56
CA VAL A 262 13.61 -6.75 -15.20
C VAL A 262 14.49 -6.18 -14.11
N TRP A 263 15.65 -6.78 -13.93
CA TRP A 263 16.68 -6.29 -13.02
C TRP A 263 17.63 -5.41 -13.80
N VAL A 264 17.64 -4.12 -13.46
CA VAL A 264 18.48 -3.11 -14.10
C VAL A 264 19.52 -2.66 -13.10
N ASP A 265 20.67 -2.25 -13.59
CA ASP A 265 21.72 -1.69 -12.76
C ASP A 265 21.22 -0.40 -12.08
N ALA A 266 21.57 -0.23 -10.81
CA ALA A 266 21.18 0.91 -10.02
C ALA A 266 21.71 2.20 -10.68
N PRO A 267 20.86 3.24 -10.81
CA PRO A 267 21.35 4.53 -11.29
C PRO A 267 22.42 5.06 -10.33
N PRO A 268 23.44 5.77 -10.85
CA PRO A 268 24.42 6.42 -9.99
C PRO A 268 23.74 7.42 -9.05
N LEU A 269 24.30 7.57 -7.85
CA LEU A 269 23.91 8.63 -6.95
C LEU A 269 24.29 9.99 -7.56
N ASP A 270 23.46 11.00 -7.33
CA ASP A 270 23.72 12.36 -7.77
C ASP A 270 25.12 12.81 -7.30
N PRO A 271 25.94 13.45 -8.16
CA PRO A 271 27.31 13.82 -7.81
C PRO A 271 27.43 14.69 -6.55
N ALA A 272 26.45 15.55 -6.25
CA ALA A 272 26.49 16.34 -5.00
C ALA A 272 26.31 15.44 -3.78
N ASN A 273 25.26 14.60 -3.78
CA ASN A 273 24.99 13.65 -2.71
C ASN A 273 26.13 12.63 -2.54
N GLY A 274 26.70 12.15 -3.66
CA GLY A 274 27.83 11.24 -3.68
C GLY A 274 29.08 11.82 -3.02
N ALA A 275 29.43 13.07 -3.32
CA ALA A 275 30.58 13.74 -2.74
C ALA A 275 30.42 13.96 -1.22
N GLU A 276 29.21 14.29 -0.77
CA GLU A 276 28.88 14.40 0.65
C GLU A 276 28.96 13.04 1.36
N LEU A 277 28.42 11.98 0.75
CA LEU A 277 28.46 10.62 1.28
C LEU A 277 29.90 10.12 1.45
N LEU A 278 30.76 10.35 0.45
CA LEU A 278 32.19 10.06 0.54
C LEU A 278 32.88 10.88 1.63
N THR A 279 32.50 12.14 1.81
CA THR A 279 33.03 13.00 2.88
C THR A 279 32.65 12.47 4.27
N MET A 280 31.41 12.01 4.45
CA MET A 280 30.97 11.37 5.68
C MET A 280 31.75 10.08 5.95
N LEU A 281 31.91 9.23 4.93
CA LEU A 281 32.61 7.95 5.05
C LEU A 281 34.10 8.15 5.38
N LEU A 282 34.76 9.11 4.73
CA LEU A 282 36.13 9.51 5.06
C LEU A 282 36.24 10.00 6.52
N ARG A 283 35.32 10.86 6.97
CA ARG A 283 35.30 11.33 8.37
C ARG A 283 35.08 10.19 9.36
N LEU A 284 34.16 9.27 9.05
CA LEU A 284 33.87 8.09 9.86
C LEU A 284 35.06 7.14 9.97
N ALA A 285 35.90 7.06 8.94
CA ALA A 285 37.12 6.24 8.92
C ALA A 285 38.36 6.99 9.46
N GLY A 286 38.20 8.21 9.97
CA GLY A 286 39.31 9.03 10.50
C GLY A 286 40.19 9.66 9.42
N LEU A 287 39.75 9.63 8.16
CA LEU A 287 40.48 10.13 7.01
C LEU A 287 40.11 11.58 6.70
N SER A 288 41.03 12.28 6.04
CA SER A 288 40.85 13.69 5.72
C SER A 288 40.26 13.89 4.32
N PRO A 289 39.12 14.60 4.17
CA PRO A 289 38.53 14.89 2.86
C PRO A 289 39.34 15.92 2.06
N LYS A 290 40.27 16.64 2.71
CA LYS A 290 41.17 17.59 2.04
C LYS A 290 42.29 16.90 1.25
N LYS A 291 42.66 15.67 1.62
CA LYS A 291 43.73 14.91 0.97
C LYS A 291 43.21 13.91 -0.07
N ARG A 292 42.09 14.25 -0.73
CA ARG A 292 41.56 13.47 -1.86
C ARG A 292 42.60 13.36 -2.98
N GLY A 293 42.50 12.31 -3.76
CA GLY A 293 43.45 11.94 -4.81
C GLY A 293 44.68 11.16 -4.36
N ARG A 294 44.88 11.01 -3.05
CA ARG A 294 45.97 10.18 -2.49
C ARG A 294 45.40 8.89 -1.90
N PRO A 295 46.13 7.75 -2.03
CA PRO A 295 45.78 6.54 -1.30
C PRO A 295 45.81 6.80 0.20
N GLN A 296 44.69 6.50 0.86
CA GLN A 296 44.47 6.62 2.28
C GLN A 296 43.74 5.36 2.75
N GLU A 297 44.07 4.91 3.96
CA GLU A 297 43.43 3.76 4.58
C GLU A 297 43.00 4.12 6.00
N GLY A 298 41.78 3.76 6.36
CA GLY A 298 41.20 4.01 7.67
C GLY A 298 40.28 2.86 8.07
N SER A 299 39.87 2.84 9.32
CA SER A 299 38.93 1.83 9.83
C SER A 299 37.89 2.46 10.74
N PHE A 300 36.71 1.86 10.74
CA PHE A 300 35.61 2.18 11.64
C PHE A 300 34.84 0.89 11.93
N ALA A 301 33.85 0.93 12.81
CA ALA A 301 33.03 -0.23 13.12
C ALA A 301 31.56 0.04 12.82
N ILE A 302 30.82 -1.03 12.55
CA ILE A 302 29.36 -1.00 12.41
C ILE A 302 28.75 -2.06 13.32
N THR A 303 27.64 -1.74 13.96
CA THR A 303 26.86 -2.71 14.74
C THR A 303 25.68 -3.16 13.87
N VAL A 304 25.66 -4.44 13.50
CA VAL A 304 24.58 -5.06 12.73
C VAL A 304 23.89 -6.08 13.63
N ASP A 305 22.60 -5.91 13.90
CA ASP A 305 21.80 -6.82 14.74
C ASP A 305 22.47 -7.08 16.13
N GLY A 306 23.05 -6.03 16.73
CA GLY A 306 23.76 -6.09 18.01
C GLY A 306 25.16 -6.73 17.95
N LYS A 307 25.67 -7.08 16.77
CA LYS A 307 27.04 -7.59 16.58
C LYS A 307 27.91 -6.55 15.90
N GLN A 308 29.00 -6.16 16.55
CA GLN A 308 29.99 -5.25 15.98
C GLN A 308 30.80 -5.96 14.88
N ARG A 309 30.99 -5.29 13.75
CA ARG A 309 31.86 -5.69 12.65
C ARG A 309 32.83 -4.55 12.35
N GLY A 310 34.09 -4.88 12.12
CA GLY A 310 35.07 -3.91 11.61
C GLY A 310 34.80 -3.60 10.15
N CYS A 311 35.05 -2.36 9.76
CA CYS A 311 34.98 -1.89 8.39
C CYS A 311 36.28 -1.18 8.06
N ARG A 312 36.95 -1.59 7.00
CA ARG A 312 38.16 -0.92 6.51
C ARG A 312 37.83 -0.15 5.24
N LEU A 313 38.20 1.12 5.21
CA LEU A 313 38.08 1.96 4.04
C LEU A 313 39.46 2.17 3.42
N ALA A 314 39.60 1.83 2.14
CA ALA A 314 40.80 2.13 1.35
C ALA A 314 40.42 3.00 0.15
N THR A 315 41.20 4.05 -0.11
CA THR A 315 41.03 4.90 -1.29
C THR A 315 42.09 4.59 -2.33
N LYS A 316 41.69 4.57 -3.60
CA LYS A 316 42.57 4.31 -4.74
C LYS A 316 42.22 5.21 -5.90
N MET A 317 43.23 5.77 -6.56
CA MET A 317 43.05 6.47 -7.82
C MET A 317 42.98 5.47 -8.97
N THR A 318 41.94 5.57 -9.79
CA THR A 318 41.77 4.81 -11.03
C THR A 318 41.77 5.76 -12.23
N LYS A 319 41.82 5.20 -13.44
CA LYS A 319 41.77 6.01 -14.67
C LYS A 319 40.45 6.77 -14.83
N ALA A 320 39.36 6.24 -14.25
CA ALA A 320 38.01 6.81 -14.37
C ALA A 320 37.70 7.84 -13.27
N GLY A 321 38.46 7.84 -12.18
CA GLY A 321 38.20 8.68 -11.01
C GLY A 321 38.70 8.02 -9.72
N GLU A 322 38.22 8.54 -8.59
CA GLU A 322 38.52 7.99 -7.27
C GLU A 322 37.64 6.76 -6.97
N GLN A 323 38.26 5.65 -6.58
CA GLN A 323 37.58 4.45 -6.13
C GLN A 323 37.80 4.30 -4.62
N PHE A 324 36.72 4.06 -3.89
CA PHE A 324 36.75 3.77 -2.46
C PHE A 324 36.32 2.31 -2.29
N ALA A 325 37.20 1.51 -1.69
CA ALA A 325 36.93 0.12 -1.35
C ALA A 325 36.62 0.05 0.15
N LEU A 326 35.38 -0.32 0.47
CA LEU A 326 34.92 -0.56 1.82
C LEU A 326 34.88 -2.07 2.05
N GLU A 327 35.86 -2.58 2.79
CA GLU A 327 35.95 -3.98 3.19
C GLU A 327 35.17 -4.18 4.50
N LEU A 328 34.17 -5.06 4.46
CA LEU A 328 33.37 -5.46 5.61
C LEU A 328 34.03 -6.69 6.25
N GLU A 329 34.60 -6.53 7.44
CA GLU A 329 35.20 -7.65 8.15
C GLU A 329 34.10 -8.66 8.54
N THR A 330 34.23 -9.87 8.01
CA THR A 330 33.42 -10.98 8.46
C THR A 330 34.09 -11.59 9.68
N PRO A 331 33.36 -11.78 10.81
CA PRO A 331 33.94 -12.43 11.97
C PRO A 331 34.41 -13.83 11.55
N PRO A 332 35.66 -14.22 11.86
CA PRO A 332 36.22 -15.47 11.39
C PRO A 332 35.35 -16.63 11.86
N ALA A 333 35.01 -17.53 10.94
CA ALA A 333 34.31 -18.76 11.28
C ALA A 333 35.19 -19.57 12.25
N LYS A 334 34.64 -19.88 13.43
CA LYS A 334 35.32 -20.74 14.40
C LYS A 334 35.14 -22.20 13.95
N PHE A 335 36.13 -22.75 13.27
CA PHE A 335 36.17 -24.16 12.90
C PHE A 335 36.57 -25.00 14.13
N LYS A 336 35.79 -26.01 14.48
CA LYS A 336 36.08 -26.90 15.63
C LYS A 336 36.82 -28.15 15.18
N SER A 337 36.44 -28.69 14.02
CA SER A 337 37.04 -29.87 13.41
C SER A 337 37.69 -29.52 12.07
N ALA A 338 38.72 -30.28 11.70
CA ALA A 338 39.30 -30.20 10.36
C ALA A 338 38.30 -30.63 9.26
N GLU A 339 37.26 -31.38 9.62
CA GLU A 339 36.10 -31.72 8.76
C GLU A 339 35.29 -30.47 8.39
N ASP A 340 35.22 -29.48 9.28
CA ASP A 340 34.46 -28.24 9.06
C ASP A 340 35.10 -27.34 7.99
N LEU A 341 36.35 -27.61 7.61
CA LEU A 341 37.08 -26.92 6.54
C LEU A 341 36.66 -27.43 5.14
N GLY A 342 35.74 -28.39 5.05
CA GLY A 342 35.31 -28.99 3.79
C GLY A 342 36.32 -29.97 3.19
N MET A 343 37.30 -30.44 3.98
CA MET A 343 38.24 -31.45 3.51
C MET A 343 37.54 -32.81 3.38
N PRO A 344 37.70 -33.53 2.25
CA PRO A 344 37.20 -34.90 2.11
C PRO A 344 37.81 -35.82 3.18
N ALA A 345 37.02 -36.79 3.67
CA ALA A 345 37.44 -37.69 4.75
C ALA A 345 38.77 -38.41 4.47
N GLU A 346 38.99 -38.86 3.23
CA GLU A 346 40.24 -39.52 2.82
C GLU A 346 41.47 -38.59 2.93
N MET A 347 41.30 -37.30 2.62
CA MET A 347 42.36 -36.32 2.71
C MET A 347 42.70 -35.99 4.16
N LEU A 348 41.69 -35.97 5.03
CA LEU A 348 41.86 -35.80 6.47
C LEU A 348 42.62 -36.97 7.10
N GLU A 349 42.33 -38.20 6.71
CA GLU A 349 43.07 -39.36 7.19
C GLU A 349 44.54 -39.31 6.76
N ARG A 350 44.81 -38.90 5.51
CA ARG A 350 46.17 -38.69 5.02
C ARG A 350 46.88 -37.58 5.79
N LEU A 351 46.22 -36.44 6.01
CA LEU A 351 46.79 -35.32 6.75
C LEU A 351 47.02 -35.70 8.22
N ARG A 352 46.07 -36.37 8.87
CA ARG A 352 46.23 -36.93 10.23
C ARG A 352 47.42 -37.88 10.29
N ARG A 353 47.58 -38.77 9.30
CA ARG A 353 48.73 -39.69 9.21
C ARG A 353 50.05 -38.93 9.05
N LEU A 354 50.10 -37.90 8.21
CA LEU A 354 51.29 -37.08 7.98
C LEU A 354 51.67 -36.21 9.19
N VAL A 355 50.69 -35.63 9.88
CA VAL A 355 50.93 -34.82 11.09
C VAL A 355 51.36 -35.70 12.27
N ASN A 356 50.84 -36.93 12.36
CA ASN A 356 51.21 -37.89 13.40
C ASN A 356 52.50 -38.67 13.10
N LEU A 357 53.04 -38.56 11.89
CA LEU A 357 54.39 -39.02 11.56
C LEU A 357 55.38 -38.10 12.27
N LYS A 358 55.70 -38.45 13.53
CA LYS A 358 56.77 -37.85 14.31
C LYS A 358 58.03 -37.79 13.45
N ARG A 359 58.58 -36.58 13.33
CA ARG A 359 59.87 -36.32 12.69
C ARG A 359 61.01 -36.94 13.47
#